data_AF-A0A4Q9GMU3-F1
#
_entry.id   AF-A0A4Q9GMU3-F1
#
_cell.length_a   1.000
_cell.length_b   1.000
_cell.length_c   1.000
_cell.angle_alpha   90.00
_cell.angle_beta   90.00
_cell.angle_gamma   90.00
#
_symmetry.space_group_name_H-M   'P 1'
#
loop_
_entity.id
_entity.type
_entity.pdbx_description
1 polymer ?
#
loop_
_entity_poly.entity_id
_entity_poly.type
_entity_poly.pdbx_seq_one_letter_code
_entity_poly.pdbx_strand_id
1 'polypeptide(L)'
;MNSRPVTTAPQRRASSPLEPFQLLHSVGAILRDDGRLKLKHPSAVDLSRGEETMLSLLRANLVTRDEALYTPRWKDRAIRLLAARSASAVEHGPATTELLEIIAGLTPRRQSANKYFALARATSAIGLFEASYGFTELAYDRVDRDARMRPDLRNRLKSVLVALHRQDRDLAIERWAPLEGASPTAASTLRLHRAIGRYMSVWAPDVFGPSPVRPGSDRWRSDLAGKKLVMVGPAPTEIDYSDLTAFDYVVRILRGPSLHLPAVVPPPGREILYSATGWYKTFATYDAAELEHRFGSFVHFVVKGRPPSLAAPLANMRVTDNDYRLLFFHGSPNMVPVAAFDILEAGDVSLHVVGTNFYASKEPYAPGSVNGLHRYEMTRSLANHNPLENRAFVANLVTSGAITGDQQLTEVVRLSDLEYLRILDEHFGAPQR
;
A
#
# COMPACT_ATOMS: atom_id res chain seq x y z
N MET A 1 -35.57 7.16 32.35
CA MET A 1 -35.87 7.16 30.90
C MET A 1 -35.16 5.96 30.30
N ASN A 2 -35.92 4.94 29.91
CA ASN A 2 -35.39 3.69 29.36
C ASN A 2 -35.05 3.87 27.88
N SER A 3 -33.76 3.94 27.54
CA SER A 3 -33.28 3.91 26.16
C SER A 3 -33.36 2.48 25.62
N ARG A 4 -34.29 2.24 24.68
CA ARG A 4 -34.33 0.99 23.91
C ARG A 4 -33.11 0.93 22.98
N PRO A 5 -32.41 -0.21 22.88
CA PRO A 5 -31.37 -0.39 21.88
C PRO A 5 -32.00 -0.44 20.49
N VAL A 6 -31.52 0.41 19.59
CA VAL A 6 -31.88 0.37 18.17
C VAL A 6 -31.14 -0.80 17.55
N THR A 7 -31.80 -1.95 17.46
CA THR A 7 -31.34 -3.09 16.65
C THR A 7 -31.58 -2.76 15.18
N THR A 8 -30.56 -2.27 14.48
CA THR A 8 -30.57 -2.19 13.02
C THR A 8 -30.37 -3.60 12.46
N ALA A 9 -31.42 -4.17 11.86
CA ALA A 9 -31.30 -5.41 11.12
C ALA A 9 -30.26 -5.24 9.98
N PRO A 10 -29.39 -6.23 9.71
CA PRO A 10 -28.42 -6.14 8.64
C PRO A 10 -29.16 -6.05 7.30
N GLN A 11 -29.14 -4.86 6.68
CA GLN A 11 -29.61 -4.70 5.31
C GLN A 11 -28.73 -5.56 4.40
N ARG A 12 -29.24 -6.72 3.97
CA ARG A 12 -28.69 -7.46 2.83
C ARG A 12 -28.80 -6.56 1.59
N ARG A 13 -27.73 -5.81 1.28
CA ARG A 13 -27.61 -5.16 -0.03
C ARG A 13 -27.53 -6.26 -1.07
N ALA A 14 -28.57 -6.36 -1.91
CA ALA A 14 -28.48 -7.14 -3.14
C ALA A 14 -27.24 -6.68 -3.90
N SER A 15 -26.37 -7.62 -4.27
CA SER A 15 -25.17 -7.36 -5.06
C SER A 15 -25.58 -6.63 -6.34
N SER A 16 -25.26 -5.34 -6.42
CA SER A 16 -25.58 -4.55 -7.60
C SER A 16 -24.77 -5.08 -8.80
N PRO A 17 -25.36 -5.26 -9.99
CA PRO A 17 -24.66 -5.71 -11.22
C PRO A 17 -23.60 -4.73 -11.76
N LEU A 18 -23.16 -3.76 -10.94
CA LEU A 18 -22.14 -2.75 -11.24
C LEU A 18 -20.68 -3.25 -11.12
N GLU A 19 -20.45 -4.53 -10.75
CA GLU A 19 -19.12 -5.07 -10.42
C GLU A 19 -18.09 -5.08 -11.58
N PRO A 20 -18.43 -5.46 -12.83
CA PRO A 20 -17.44 -5.50 -13.91
C PRO A 20 -16.94 -4.10 -14.31
N PHE A 21 -17.82 -3.08 -14.24
CA PHE A 21 -17.53 -1.72 -14.68
C PHE A 21 -16.49 -1.01 -13.83
N GLN A 22 -16.58 -1.15 -12.50
CA GLN A 22 -15.60 -0.54 -11.60
C GLN A 22 -14.22 -1.17 -11.74
N LEU A 23 -14.16 -2.47 -12.02
CA LEU A 23 -12.94 -3.21 -12.30
C LEU A 23 -12.31 -2.74 -13.63
N LEU A 24 -13.11 -2.59 -14.70
CA LEU A 24 -12.71 -2.09 -16.02
C LEU A 24 -12.00 -0.73 -15.97
N HIS A 25 -12.63 0.27 -15.34
CA HIS A 25 -12.06 1.61 -15.25
C HIS A 25 -10.77 1.62 -14.41
N SER A 26 -10.68 0.74 -13.42
CA SER A 26 -9.54 0.67 -12.52
C SER A 26 -8.37 -0.04 -13.17
N VAL A 27 -8.57 -1.19 -13.81
CA VAL A 27 -7.52 -1.89 -14.58
C VAL A 27 -7.00 -1.00 -15.70
N GLY A 28 -7.89 -0.32 -16.45
CA GLY A 28 -7.48 0.65 -17.46
C GLY A 28 -6.73 1.86 -16.91
N ALA A 29 -7.00 2.31 -15.68
CA ALA A 29 -6.25 3.37 -14.99
C ALA A 29 -4.91 2.86 -14.44
N ILE A 30 -4.88 1.62 -13.96
CA ILE A 30 -3.71 0.92 -13.41
C ILE A 30 -2.65 0.73 -14.50
N LEU A 31 -3.06 0.33 -15.70
CA LEU A 31 -2.15 0.00 -16.78
C LEU A 31 -1.60 1.23 -17.53
N ARG A 32 -2.20 2.41 -17.37
CA ARG A 32 -1.77 3.65 -18.03
C ARG A 32 -0.53 4.31 -17.41
N ASP A 33 -0.11 3.91 -16.21
CA ASP A 33 0.98 4.51 -15.41
C ASP A 33 0.88 6.05 -15.20
N ASP A 34 -0.21 6.68 -15.66
CA ASP A 34 -0.51 8.08 -15.43
C ASP A 34 -1.04 8.21 -14.00
N GLY A 35 -0.14 8.50 -13.07
CA GLY A 35 -0.45 8.89 -11.67
C GLY A 35 -1.34 10.14 -11.52
N ARG A 36 -2.02 10.57 -12.58
CA ARG A 36 -2.97 11.69 -12.66
C ARG A 36 -4.22 11.30 -13.46
N LEU A 37 -4.95 10.26 -13.04
CA LEU A 37 -6.35 10.20 -13.43
C LEU A 37 -7.14 11.22 -12.59
N LYS A 38 -7.41 12.39 -13.18
CA LYS A 38 -8.60 13.15 -12.79
C LYS A 38 -9.79 12.28 -13.19
N LEU A 39 -10.41 11.62 -12.21
CA LEU A 39 -11.74 11.04 -12.37
C LEU A 39 -12.66 12.17 -12.85
N LYS A 40 -12.88 12.30 -14.15
CA LYS A 40 -14.18 12.78 -14.62
C LYS A 40 -15.13 11.65 -14.25
N HIS A 41 -16.06 11.89 -13.33
CA HIS A 41 -17.19 10.98 -13.14
C HIS A 41 -17.71 10.61 -14.53
N PRO A 42 -17.66 9.34 -14.95
CA PRO A 42 -18.19 8.97 -16.25
C PRO A 42 -19.71 9.08 -16.12
N SER A 43 -20.27 10.17 -16.65
CA SER A 43 -21.66 10.17 -17.07
C SER A 43 -21.79 9.13 -18.18
N ALA A 44 -22.52 8.05 -17.90
CA ALA A 44 -23.09 7.10 -18.85
C ALA A 44 -22.12 6.53 -19.91
N VAL A 45 -21.40 5.46 -19.57
CA VAL A 45 -20.93 4.48 -20.56
C VAL A 45 -21.90 3.31 -20.54
N ASP A 46 -22.46 2.97 -21.70
CA ASP A 46 -23.45 1.89 -21.90
C ASP A 46 -22.91 0.54 -21.39
N LEU A 47 -23.67 -0.06 -20.47
CA LEU A 47 -23.30 -1.22 -19.64
C LEU A 47 -23.53 -2.58 -20.33
N SER A 48 -23.92 -2.57 -21.60
CA SER A 48 -24.13 -3.79 -22.41
C SER A 48 -22.84 -4.43 -22.95
N ARG A 49 -21.67 -3.81 -22.77
CA ARG A 49 -20.39 -4.29 -23.34
C ARG A 49 -19.51 -4.99 -22.31
N GLY A 50 -19.69 -6.31 -22.18
CA GLY A 50 -18.97 -7.26 -21.31
C GLY A 50 -17.47 -7.45 -21.64
N GLU A 51 -16.95 -8.68 -21.46
CA GLU A 51 -15.54 -9.13 -21.63
C GLU A 51 -14.73 -8.37 -22.72
N GLU A 52 -15.34 -8.05 -23.86
CA GLU A 52 -14.77 -7.25 -24.95
C GLU A 52 -14.22 -5.88 -24.53
N THR A 53 -14.88 -5.18 -23.61
CA THR A 53 -14.38 -3.89 -23.09
C THR A 53 -13.09 -4.12 -22.29
N MET A 54 -13.01 -5.20 -21.51
CA MET A 54 -11.81 -5.56 -20.74
C MET A 54 -10.67 -5.90 -21.70
N LEU A 55 -10.95 -6.73 -22.70
CA LEU A 55 -9.99 -7.07 -23.74
C LEU A 55 -9.44 -5.80 -24.42
N SER A 56 -10.32 -4.87 -24.79
CA SER A 56 -9.93 -3.60 -25.43
C SER A 56 -9.02 -2.76 -24.53
N LEU A 57 -9.39 -2.57 -23.26
CA LEU A 57 -8.59 -1.79 -22.30
C LEU A 57 -7.24 -2.45 -21.98
N LEU A 58 -7.23 -3.76 -21.75
CA LEU A 58 -6.01 -4.53 -21.52
C LEU A 58 -5.08 -4.45 -22.73
N ARG A 59 -5.60 -4.62 -23.95
CA ARG A 59 -4.82 -4.49 -25.19
C ARG A 59 -4.22 -3.10 -25.34
N ALA A 60 -5.02 -2.04 -25.17
CA ALA A 60 -4.56 -0.66 -25.33
C ALA A 60 -3.36 -0.28 -24.43
N ASN A 61 -3.17 -0.98 -23.31
CA ASN A 61 -2.11 -0.65 -22.36
C ASN A 61 -0.97 -1.67 -22.28
N LEU A 62 -1.24 -2.95 -22.58
CA LEU A 62 -0.23 -4.00 -22.52
C LEU A 62 0.45 -4.23 -23.89
N VAL A 63 -0.21 -3.84 -24.98
CA VAL A 63 0.27 -3.99 -26.36
C VAL A 63 0.78 -2.62 -26.83
N THR A 64 2.05 -2.54 -27.23
CA THR A 64 2.58 -1.31 -27.85
C THR A 64 1.99 -1.10 -29.23
N ARG A 65 2.10 0.12 -29.78
CA ARG A 65 1.71 0.39 -31.18
C ARG A 65 2.37 -0.59 -32.16
N ASP A 66 3.64 -0.94 -31.94
CA ASP A 66 4.37 -1.90 -32.77
C ASP A 66 3.90 -3.35 -32.57
N GLU A 67 3.40 -3.70 -31.37
CA GLU A 67 2.82 -5.01 -31.06
C GLU A 67 1.35 -5.13 -31.52
N ALA A 68 0.70 -4.04 -31.95
CA ALA A 68 -0.71 -4.06 -32.37
C ALA A 68 -0.94 -4.87 -33.65
N LEU A 69 0.08 -4.98 -34.50
CA LEU A 69 0.07 -5.80 -35.71
C LEU A 69 0.40 -7.28 -35.42
N TYR A 70 1.16 -7.56 -34.35
CA TYR A 70 1.54 -8.90 -33.93
C TYR A 70 1.70 -8.98 -32.41
N THR A 71 0.58 -9.14 -31.70
CA THR A 71 0.62 -9.30 -30.25
C THR A 71 1.19 -10.67 -29.92
N PRO A 72 2.24 -10.77 -29.07
CA PRO A 72 2.77 -12.07 -28.68
C PRO A 72 1.68 -12.99 -28.14
N ARG A 73 1.64 -14.25 -28.58
CA ARG A 73 0.57 -15.22 -28.22
C ARG A 73 0.31 -15.31 -26.71
N TRP A 74 1.38 -15.32 -25.90
CA TRP A 74 1.27 -15.37 -24.44
C TRP A 74 0.54 -14.15 -23.86
N LYS A 75 0.72 -12.97 -24.46
CA LYS A 75 0.14 -11.71 -24.00
C LYS A 75 -1.34 -11.67 -24.32
N ASP A 76 -1.74 -12.09 -25.52
CA ASP A 76 -3.16 -12.23 -25.87
C ASP A 76 -3.85 -13.28 -24.99
N ARG A 77 -3.19 -14.43 -24.74
CA ARG A 77 -3.68 -15.47 -23.82
C ARG A 77 -3.89 -14.93 -22.39
N ALA A 78 -2.90 -14.24 -21.82
CA ALA A 78 -3.03 -13.63 -20.50
C ALA A 78 -4.15 -12.57 -20.46
N ILE A 79 -4.23 -11.70 -21.45
CA ILE A 79 -5.27 -10.67 -21.54
C ILE A 79 -6.66 -11.28 -21.57
N ARG A 80 -6.86 -12.33 -22.38
CA ARG A 80 -8.14 -13.05 -22.44
C ARG A 80 -8.49 -13.72 -21.13
N LEU A 81 -7.52 -14.37 -20.50
CA LEU A 81 -7.76 -15.02 -19.22
C LEU A 81 -8.13 -14.03 -18.12
N LEU A 82 -7.44 -12.89 -18.03
CA LEU A 82 -7.77 -11.83 -17.08
C LEU A 82 -9.18 -11.26 -17.34
N ALA A 83 -9.55 -11.08 -18.61
CA ALA A 83 -10.89 -10.62 -19.00
C ALA A 83 -11.97 -11.64 -18.64
N ALA A 84 -11.76 -12.92 -18.98
CA ALA A 84 -12.68 -14.00 -18.66
C ALA A 84 -12.84 -14.18 -17.14
N ARG A 85 -11.75 -14.13 -16.37
CA ARG A 85 -11.79 -14.19 -14.91
C ARG A 85 -12.53 -13.00 -14.30
N SER A 86 -12.31 -11.79 -14.83
CA SER A 86 -13.04 -10.58 -14.44
C SER A 86 -14.54 -10.69 -14.73
N ALA A 87 -14.93 -11.41 -15.79
CA ALA A 87 -16.32 -11.70 -16.13
C ALA A 87 -16.89 -12.92 -15.38
N SER A 88 -16.11 -13.51 -14.45
CA SER A 88 -16.44 -14.77 -13.76
C SER A 88 -16.70 -15.95 -14.72
N ALA A 89 -16.18 -15.91 -15.94
CA ALA A 89 -16.29 -16.98 -16.94
C ALA A 89 -15.27 -18.11 -16.71
N VAL A 90 -14.24 -17.86 -15.90
CA VAL A 90 -13.24 -18.86 -15.48
C VAL A 90 -13.12 -18.83 -13.96
N GLU A 91 -13.05 -20.00 -13.34
CA GLU A 91 -12.85 -20.15 -11.90
C GLU A 91 -11.45 -19.72 -11.46
N HIS A 92 -11.30 -19.42 -10.17
CA HIS A 92 -10.05 -18.94 -9.58
C HIS A 92 -8.87 -19.90 -9.82
N GLY A 93 -9.00 -21.17 -9.41
CA GLY A 93 -7.93 -22.17 -9.50
C GLY A 93 -7.40 -22.36 -10.93
N PRO A 94 -8.26 -22.70 -11.91
CA PRO A 94 -7.85 -22.83 -13.31
C PRO A 94 -7.19 -21.57 -13.87
N ALA A 95 -7.70 -20.38 -13.55
CA ALA A 95 -7.10 -19.12 -14.00
C ALA A 95 -5.70 -18.88 -13.39
N THR A 96 -5.52 -19.19 -12.10
CA THR A 96 -4.21 -19.12 -11.46
C THR A 96 -3.22 -20.08 -12.12
N THR A 97 -3.59 -21.35 -12.32
CA THR A 97 -2.75 -22.35 -12.99
C THR A 97 -2.34 -21.91 -14.39
N GLU A 98 -3.30 -21.45 -15.20
CA GLU A 98 -3.02 -21.03 -16.57
C GLU A 98 -2.11 -19.79 -16.64
N LEU A 99 -2.27 -18.82 -15.72
CA LEU A 99 -1.34 -17.68 -15.65
C LEU A 99 0.07 -18.13 -15.24
N LEU A 100 0.19 -19.06 -14.29
CA LEU A 100 1.50 -19.60 -13.89
C LEU A 100 2.19 -20.33 -15.05
N GLU A 101 1.46 -21.10 -15.86
CA GLU A 101 2.00 -21.69 -17.09
C GLU A 101 2.48 -20.65 -18.09
N ILE A 102 1.69 -19.57 -18.29
CA ILE A 102 2.08 -18.46 -19.16
C ILE A 102 3.39 -17.86 -18.66
N ILE A 103 3.47 -17.53 -17.36
CA ILE A 103 4.63 -16.93 -16.69
C ILE A 103 5.87 -17.81 -16.84
N ALA A 104 5.74 -19.12 -16.62
CA ALA A 104 6.85 -20.08 -16.76
C ALA A 104 7.45 -20.08 -18.18
N GLY A 105 6.64 -19.78 -19.19
CA GLY A 105 7.09 -19.63 -20.58
C GLY A 105 7.69 -18.25 -20.92
N LEU A 106 7.67 -17.28 -20.02
CA LEU A 106 8.19 -15.93 -20.27
C LEU A 106 9.68 -15.82 -20.01
N THR A 107 10.38 -15.10 -20.88
CA THR A 107 11.75 -14.66 -20.62
C THR A 107 11.75 -13.16 -20.32
N PRO A 108 12.42 -12.68 -19.25
CA PRO A 108 12.45 -11.25 -18.90
C PRO A 108 13.10 -10.32 -19.95
N ARG A 109 13.61 -10.85 -21.07
CA ARG A 109 14.38 -10.09 -22.07
C ARG A 109 13.54 -9.12 -22.90
N ARG A 110 12.26 -9.43 -23.15
CA ARG A 110 11.46 -8.77 -24.20
C ARG A 110 10.64 -7.57 -23.75
N GLN A 111 10.35 -7.43 -22.46
CA GLN A 111 9.43 -6.41 -21.94
C GLN A 111 10.11 -5.56 -20.86
N SER A 112 9.61 -4.33 -20.65
CA SER A 112 10.07 -3.46 -19.56
C SER A 112 9.51 -3.92 -18.22
N ALA A 113 10.20 -3.60 -17.11
CA ALA A 113 9.76 -3.97 -15.77
C ALA A 113 8.35 -3.42 -15.45
N ASN A 114 8.06 -2.18 -15.86
CA ASN A 114 6.75 -1.55 -15.65
C ASN A 114 5.59 -2.38 -16.25
N LYS A 115 5.79 -3.04 -17.39
CA LYS A 115 4.74 -3.90 -17.97
C LYS A 115 4.47 -5.13 -17.11
N TYR A 116 5.51 -5.72 -16.52
CA TYR A 116 5.36 -6.84 -15.61
C TYR A 116 4.70 -6.42 -14.29
N PHE A 117 5.09 -5.28 -13.70
CA PHE A 117 4.37 -4.73 -12.55
C PHE A 117 2.91 -4.39 -12.85
N ALA A 118 2.62 -3.90 -14.05
CA ALA A 118 1.26 -3.63 -14.49
C ALA A 118 0.44 -4.92 -14.59
N LEU A 119 1.03 -6.01 -15.11
CA LEU A 119 0.42 -7.35 -15.12
C LEU A 119 0.23 -7.91 -13.71
N ALA A 120 1.24 -7.81 -12.84
CA ALA A 120 1.13 -8.23 -11.43
C ALA A 120 -0.07 -7.53 -10.77
N ARG A 121 -0.14 -6.20 -10.87
CA ARG A 121 -1.23 -5.41 -10.30
C ARG A 121 -2.60 -5.73 -10.91
N ALA A 122 -2.70 -5.92 -12.22
CA ALA A 122 -3.95 -6.31 -12.87
C ALA A 122 -4.41 -7.71 -12.40
N THR A 123 -3.46 -8.63 -12.25
CA THR A 123 -3.69 -10.00 -11.79
C THR A 123 -4.15 -10.01 -10.32
N SER A 124 -3.51 -9.25 -9.43
CA SER A 124 -3.96 -9.08 -8.04
C SER A 124 -5.32 -8.39 -7.94
N ALA A 125 -5.61 -7.41 -8.82
CA ALA A 125 -6.87 -6.65 -8.78
C ALA A 125 -8.09 -7.53 -9.04
N ILE A 126 -7.94 -8.62 -9.78
CA ILE A 126 -8.99 -9.63 -10.00
C ILE A 126 -8.92 -10.81 -9.02
N GLY A 127 -8.09 -10.69 -7.98
CA GLY A 127 -7.97 -11.69 -6.93
C GLY A 127 -7.23 -12.95 -7.34
N LEU A 128 -6.19 -12.82 -8.18
CA LEU A 128 -5.24 -13.91 -8.48
C LEU A 128 -3.86 -13.56 -7.89
N PHE A 129 -3.80 -13.35 -6.58
CA PHE A 129 -2.60 -12.90 -5.87
C PHE A 129 -1.41 -13.83 -6.06
N GLU A 130 -1.59 -15.16 -6.01
CA GLU A 130 -0.50 -16.12 -6.24
C GLU A 130 0.13 -15.93 -7.63
N ALA A 131 -0.69 -15.88 -8.68
CA ALA A 131 -0.19 -15.67 -10.05
C ALA A 131 0.48 -14.29 -10.22
N SER A 132 0.07 -13.28 -9.44
CA SER A 132 0.71 -11.96 -9.49
C SER A 132 2.16 -11.98 -9.03
N TYR A 133 2.54 -12.92 -8.15
CA TYR A 133 3.92 -13.10 -7.68
C TYR A 133 4.89 -13.33 -8.84
N GLY A 134 4.54 -14.23 -9.78
CA GLY A 134 5.42 -14.56 -10.89
C GLY A 134 5.69 -13.37 -11.82
N PHE A 135 4.71 -12.48 -12.02
CA PHE A 135 4.94 -11.24 -12.75
C PHE A 135 5.80 -10.24 -11.96
N THR A 136 5.66 -10.16 -10.64
CA THR A 136 6.53 -9.35 -9.78
C THR A 136 7.98 -9.81 -9.89
N GLU A 137 8.24 -11.11 -9.82
CA GLU A 137 9.59 -11.67 -9.94
C GLU A 137 10.21 -11.40 -11.33
N LEU A 138 9.44 -11.56 -12.41
CA LEU A 138 9.89 -11.16 -13.76
C LEU A 138 10.22 -9.65 -13.84
N ALA A 139 9.49 -8.81 -13.11
CA ALA A 139 9.74 -7.37 -13.04
C ALA A 139 11.04 -7.06 -12.28
N TYR A 140 11.26 -7.68 -11.12
CA TYR A 140 12.48 -7.57 -10.32
C TYR A 140 13.71 -8.03 -11.10
N ASP A 141 13.65 -9.19 -11.74
CA ASP A 141 14.72 -9.69 -12.60
C ASP A 141 15.04 -8.74 -13.76
N ARG A 142 14.00 -8.09 -14.31
CA ARG A 142 14.18 -7.09 -15.35
C ARG A 142 14.86 -5.83 -14.82
N VAL A 143 14.47 -5.34 -13.65
CA VAL A 143 15.10 -4.19 -12.98
C VAL A 143 16.59 -4.45 -12.75
N ASP A 144 16.92 -5.61 -12.17
CA ASP A 144 18.31 -5.98 -11.88
C ASP A 144 19.14 -6.15 -13.16
N ARG A 145 18.55 -6.71 -14.22
CA ARG A 145 19.21 -6.75 -15.54
C ARG A 145 19.43 -5.34 -16.09
N ASP A 146 18.43 -4.47 -16.04
CA ASP A 146 18.57 -3.09 -16.52
C ASP A 146 19.68 -2.34 -15.76
N ALA A 147 19.82 -2.57 -14.45
CA ALA A 147 20.92 -2.03 -13.64
C ALA A 147 22.30 -2.55 -14.06
N ARG A 148 22.41 -3.81 -14.51
CA ARG A 148 23.68 -4.36 -15.05
C ARG A 148 24.00 -3.86 -16.45
N MET A 149 23.01 -3.84 -17.34
CA MET A 149 23.21 -3.49 -18.76
C MET A 149 23.31 -1.98 -18.99
N ARG A 150 22.65 -1.18 -18.16
CA ARG A 150 22.61 0.28 -18.21
C ARG A 150 22.77 0.81 -16.78
N PRO A 151 24.01 0.84 -16.26
CA PRO A 151 24.29 1.11 -14.85
C PRO A 151 24.18 2.61 -14.50
N ASP A 152 23.23 3.33 -15.09
CA ASP A 152 22.90 4.66 -14.62
C ASP A 152 22.38 4.61 -13.19
N LEU A 153 22.57 5.70 -12.46
CA LEU A 153 22.27 5.78 -11.04
C LEU A 153 20.81 5.40 -10.73
N ARG A 154 19.85 5.77 -11.60
CA ARG A 154 18.44 5.46 -11.36
C ARG A 154 18.18 3.96 -11.43
N ASN A 155 18.77 3.24 -12.38
CA ASN A 155 18.61 1.79 -12.45
C ASN A 155 19.29 1.08 -11.28
N ARG A 156 20.47 1.55 -10.85
CA ARG A 156 21.14 1.00 -9.66
C ARG A 156 20.32 1.20 -8.39
N LEU A 157 19.73 2.39 -8.20
CA LEU A 157 18.80 2.66 -7.08
C LEU A 157 17.57 1.76 -7.10
N LYS A 158 17.00 1.50 -8.28
CA LYS A 158 15.90 0.54 -8.41
C LYS A 158 16.34 -0.88 -8.03
N SER A 159 17.56 -1.28 -8.36
CA SER A 159 18.10 -2.58 -7.93
C SER A 159 18.25 -2.67 -6.40
N VAL A 160 18.53 -1.57 -5.70
CA VAL A 160 18.43 -1.51 -4.23
C VAL A 160 16.99 -1.77 -3.77
N LEU A 161 15.98 -1.12 -4.38
CA LEU A 161 14.57 -1.37 -4.04
C LEU A 161 14.17 -2.84 -4.20
N VAL A 162 14.67 -3.54 -5.22
CA VAL A 162 14.44 -4.98 -5.38
C VAL A 162 14.92 -5.76 -4.16
N ALA A 163 16.15 -5.48 -3.70
CA ALA A 163 16.70 -6.13 -2.52
C ALA A 163 15.91 -5.79 -1.24
N LEU A 164 15.47 -4.52 -1.10
CA LEU A 164 14.58 -4.11 0.00
C LEU A 164 13.27 -4.91 0.01
N HIS A 165 12.62 -5.07 -1.15
CA HIS A 165 11.34 -5.76 -1.24
C HIS A 165 11.46 -7.28 -1.12
N ARG A 166 12.60 -7.87 -1.52
CA ARG A 166 12.94 -9.27 -1.26
C ARG A 166 13.43 -9.51 0.18
N GLN A 167 13.49 -8.45 1.00
CA GLN A 167 13.96 -8.52 2.39
C GLN A 167 15.41 -9.04 2.52
N ASP A 168 16.20 -8.88 1.46
CA ASP A 168 17.59 -9.30 1.40
C ASP A 168 18.48 -8.15 1.87
N ARG A 169 18.70 -8.11 3.19
CA ARG A 169 19.43 -7.03 3.87
C ARG A 169 20.86 -6.90 3.37
N ASP A 170 21.56 -8.02 3.22
CA ASP A 170 22.96 -8.03 2.82
C ASP A 170 23.11 -7.53 1.38
N LEU A 171 22.26 -8.00 0.46
CA LEU A 171 22.27 -7.53 -0.91
C LEU A 171 21.87 -6.06 -1.03
N ALA A 172 20.93 -5.58 -0.20
CA ALA A 172 20.55 -4.17 -0.18
C ALA A 172 21.70 -3.28 0.30
N ILE A 173 22.43 -3.69 1.35
CA ILE A 173 23.64 -3.03 1.84
C ILE A 173 24.70 -3.00 0.73
N GLU A 174 25.01 -4.16 0.13
CA GLU A 174 26.00 -4.28 -0.95
C GLU A 174 25.69 -3.33 -2.11
N ARG A 175 24.41 -3.25 -2.53
CA ARG A 175 23.98 -2.41 -3.65
C ARG A 175 23.92 -0.93 -3.29
N TRP A 176 23.58 -0.58 -2.05
CA TRP A 176 23.42 0.81 -1.60
C TRP A 176 24.74 1.47 -1.22
N ALA A 177 25.66 0.78 -0.54
CA ALA A 177 26.92 1.35 -0.08
C ALA A 177 27.71 2.15 -1.14
N PRO A 178 27.89 1.66 -2.40
CA PRO A 178 28.59 2.44 -3.43
C PRO A 178 27.77 3.60 -4.01
N LEU A 179 26.51 3.77 -3.61
CA LEU A 179 25.59 4.82 -4.07
C LEU A 179 25.33 5.91 -3.03
N GLU A 180 25.66 5.68 -1.76
CA GLU A 180 25.31 6.56 -0.65
C GLU A 180 25.80 8.00 -0.87
N GLY A 181 27.08 8.18 -1.22
CA GLY A 181 27.68 9.49 -1.49
C GLY A 181 27.38 10.09 -2.87
N ALA A 182 26.52 9.44 -3.68
CA ALA A 182 26.19 9.95 -5.01
C ALA A 182 25.42 11.29 -4.92
N SER A 183 25.64 12.17 -5.90
CA SER A 183 24.95 13.46 -6.01
C SER A 183 24.13 13.53 -7.31
N PRO A 184 22.90 12.97 -7.34
CA PRO A 184 22.07 12.96 -8.54
C PRO A 184 21.66 14.37 -8.98
N THR A 185 21.84 14.69 -10.27
CA THR A 185 21.39 15.96 -10.86
C THR A 185 19.90 15.96 -11.21
N ALA A 186 19.38 14.83 -11.69
CA ALA A 186 17.96 14.69 -12.02
C ALA A 186 17.11 14.66 -10.74
N ALA A 187 16.17 15.60 -10.60
CA ALA A 187 15.34 15.76 -9.41
C ALA A 187 14.59 14.47 -9.00
N SER A 188 14.09 13.70 -9.96
CA SER A 188 13.40 12.43 -9.68
C SER A 188 14.32 11.32 -9.19
N THR A 189 15.60 11.35 -9.55
CA THR A 189 16.62 10.42 -9.07
C THR A 189 17.15 10.87 -7.71
N LEU A 190 17.30 12.18 -7.49
CA LEU A 190 17.66 12.75 -6.18
C LEU A 190 16.64 12.40 -5.09
N ARG A 191 15.34 12.54 -5.38
CA ARG A 191 14.28 12.17 -4.43
C ARG A 191 14.28 10.68 -4.10
N LEU A 192 14.49 9.82 -5.12
CA LEU A 192 14.59 8.38 -4.91
C LEU A 192 15.82 8.01 -4.06
N HIS A 193 16.98 8.60 -4.38
CA HIS A 193 18.22 8.42 -3.62
C HIS A 193 18.03 8.81 -2.14
N ARG A 194 17.46 9.98 -1.86
CA ARG A 194 17.15 10.42 -0.50
C ARG A 194 16.15 9.53 0.21
N ALA A 195 15.12 9.06 -0.48
CA ALA A 195 14.14 8.15 0.10
C ALA A 195 14.79 6.82 0.53
N ILE A 196 15.62 6.23 -0.35
CA ILE A 196 16.37 5.01 -0.05
C ILE A 196 17.34 5.24 1.10
N GLY A 197 18.14 6.31 1.07
CA GLY A 197 19.12 6.60 2.13
C GLY A 197 18.48 6.68 3.51
N ARG A 198 17.38 7.42 3.65
CA ARG A 198 16.64 7.51 4.93
C ARG A 198 16.09 6.17 5.38
N TYR A 199 15.56 5.37 4.44
CA TYR A 199 15.07 4.03 4.78
C TYR A 199 16.20 3.11 5.23
N MET A 200 17.33 3.13 4.53
CA MET A 200 18.52 2.35 4.89
C MET A 200 19.07 2.74 6.27
N SER A 201 19.07 4.03 6.63
CA SER A 201 19.49 4.47 7.97
C SER A 201 18.56 4.01 9.11
N VAL A 202 17.28 3.74 8.82
CA VAL A 202 16.35 3.17 9.80
C VAL A 202 16.43 1.65 9.84
N TRP A 203 16.60 1.01 8.67
CA TRP A 203 16.61 -0.45 8.56
C TRP A 203 17.96 -1.09 8.93
N ALA A 204 19.08 -0.43 8.61
CA ALA A 204 20.44 -0.87 8.91
C ALA A 204 21.25 0.26 9.59
N PRO A 205 20.80 0.73 10.78
CA PRO A 205 21.45 1.83 11.49
C PRO A 205 22.88 1.50 11.96
N ASP A 206 23.17 0.22 12.15
CA ASP A 206 24.50 -0.34 12.45
C ASP A 206 25.50 -0.15 11.30
N VAL A 207 25.03 0.01 10.06
CA VAL A 207 25.87 0.18 8.87
C VAL A 207 25.91 1.64 8.41
N PHE A 208 24.76 2.29 8.31
CA PHE A 208 24.64 3.64 7.73
C PHE A 208 24.45 4.75 8.76
N GLY A 209 24.44 4.40 10.05
CA GLY A 209 24.19 5.36 11.12
C GLY A 209 22.74 5.86 11.15
N PRO A 210 22.44 6.83 12.04
CA PRO A 210 21.09 7.37 12.18
C PRO A 210 20.69 8.20 10.95
N SER A 211 19.38 8.20 10.66
CA SER A 211 18.85 8.99 9.55
C SER A 211 19.15 10.48 9.73
N PRO A 212 19.56 11.20 8.67
CA PRO A 212 19.71 12.63 8.73
C PRO A 212 18.38 13.30 9.09
N VAL A 213 18.47 14.36 9.90
CA VAL A 213 17.30 15.11 10.35
C VAL A 213 16.65 15.82 9.18
N ARG A 214 15.33 15.66 9.06
CA ARG A 214 14.57 16.40 8.05
C ARG A 214 14.44 17.87 8.47
N PRO A 215 14.76 18.84 7.60
CA PRO A 215 14.50 20.25 7.91
C PRO A 215 13.02 20.49 8.26
N GLY A 216 12.77 21.23 9.34
CA GLY A 216 11.42 21.57 9.79
C GLY A 216 10.69 20.45 10.55
N SER A 217 11.39 19.38 10.97
CA SER A 217 10.84 18.36 11.86
C SER A 217 11.25 18.53 13.33
N ASP A 218 11.79 19.68 13.73
CA ASP A 218 12.38 19.87 15.06
C ASP A 218 11.37 19.63 16.18
N ARG A 219 10.15 20.18 16.05
CA ARG A 219 9.08 19.94 17.01
C ARG A 219 8.68 18.47 17.07
N TRP A 220 8.43 17.85 15.92
CA TRP A 220 8.06 16.42 15.83
C TRP A 220 9.11 15.54 16.51
N ARG A 221 10.39 15.79 16.22
CA ARG A 221 11.50 15.08 16.85
C ARG A 221 11.58 15.33 18.34
N SER A 222 11.48 16.59 18.78
CA SER A 222 11.52 16.96 20.19
C SER A 222 10.36 16.31 20.97
N ASP A 223 9.18 16.22 20.37
CA ASP A 223 7.99 15.67 21.00
C ASP A 223 8.07 14.13 21.14
N LEU A 224 8.77 13.45 20.22
CA LEU A 224 8.88 11.99 20.18
C LEU A 224 10.19 11.40 20.75
N ALA A 225 11.26 12.18 20.86
CA ALA A 225 12.56 11.66 21.31
C ALA A 225 12.48 11.00 22.70
N GLY A 226 13.04 9.79 22.80
CA GLY A 226 13.04 8.95 24.00
C GLY A 226 11.66 8.36 24.36
N LYS A 227 10.64 8.50 23.51
CA LYS A 227 9.26 8.07 23.82
C LYS A 227 8.98 6.64 23.39
N LYS A 228 8.08 6.00 24.12
CA LYS A 228 7.46 4.72 23.81
C LYS A 228 6.11 4.95 23.16
N LEU A 229 5.94 4.47 21.93
CA LEU A 229 4.73 4.62 21.16
C LEU A 229 4.12 3.25 20.88
N VAL A 230 2.79 3.19 20.89
CA VAL A 230 2.03 2.06 20.35
C VAL A 230 1.19 2.52 19.17
N MET A 231 1.38 1.89 18.01
CA MET A 231 0.55 2.11 16.84
C MET A 231 -0.51 1.03 16.73
N VAL A 232 -1.76 1.45 16.75
CA VAL A 232 -2.92 0.59 16.57
C VAL A 232 -3.32 0.62 15.10
N GLY A 233 -3.03 -0.50 14.42
CA GLY A 233 -3.44 -0.75 13.06
C GLY A 233 -4.94 -1.02 12.92
N PRO A 234 -5.39 -1.28 11.69
CA PRO A 234 -6.81 -1.34 11.40
C PRO A 234 -7.43 -2.73 11.61
N ALA A 235 -6.65 -3.79 11.78
CA ALA A 235 -7.12 -5.16 11.94
C ALA A 235 -7.62 -5.43 13.37
N PRO A 236 -8.48 -6.45 13.58
CA PRO A 236 -8.85 -6.88 14.92
C PRO A 236 -7.63 -7.25 15.77
N THR A 237 -7.60 -6.83 17.02
CA THR A 237 -6.51 -7.13 17.97
C THR A 237 -7.10 -7.50 19.32
N GLU A 238 -6.40 -8.39 20.03
CA GLU A 238 -6.74 -8.84 21.37
C GLU A 238 -6.12 -7.95 22.47
N ILE A 239 -5.44 -6.86 22.09
CA ILE A 239 -4.81 -5.97 23.08
C ILE A 239 -5.86 -5.43 24.07
N ASP A 240 -5.56 -5.55 25.36
CA ASP A 240 -6.34 -4.84 26.36
C ASP A 240 -5.99 -3.35 26.26
N TYR A 241 -7.00 -2.52 26.00
CA TYR A 241 -6.79 -1.09 25.88
C TYR A 241 -6.32 -0.44 27.19
N SER A 242 -6.47 -1.10 28.35
CA SER A 242 -5.84 -0.64 29.59
C SER A 242 -4.31 -0.65 29.52
N ASP A 243 -3.73 -1.57 28.74
CA ASP A 243 -2.28 -1.71 28.59
C ASP A 243 -1.67 -0.56 27.79
N LEU A 244 -2.49 0.21 27.06
CA LEU A 244 -2.03 1.39 26.33
C LEU A 244 -1.49 2.48 27.25
N THR A 245 -1.83 2.45 28.54
CA THR A 245 -1.33 3.41 29.54
C THR A 245 0.19 3.35 29.73
N ALA A 246 0.83 2.22 29.38
CA ALA A 246 2.27 2.01 29.45
C ALA A 246 3.08 2.75 28.36
N PHE A 247 2.42 3.30 27.34
CA PHE A 247 3.06 3.98 26.20
C PHE A 247 2.85 5.48 26.27
N ASP A 248 3.89 6.29 26.11
CA ASP A 248 3.80 7.75 26.08
C ASP A 248 2.74 8.25 25.09
N TYR A 249 2.71 7.68 23.87
CA TYR A 249 1.72 8.00 22.85
C TYR A 249 1.03 6.77 22.26
N VAL A 250 -0.25 6.96 21.91
CA VAL A 250 -1.05 6.04 21.10
C VAL A 250 -1.20 6.63 19.70
N VAL A 251 -0.70 5.91 18.70
CA VAL A 251 -0.77 6.28 17.29
C VAL A 251 -1.95 5.57 16.65
N ARG A 252 -2.82 6.33 16.00
CA ARG A 252 -4.04 5.83 15.35
C ARG A 252 -4.07 6.17 13.87
N ILE A 253 -4.71 5.33 13.08
CA ILE A 253 -4.91 5.54 11.66
C ILE A 253 -6.39 5.83 11.41
N LEU A 254 -6.70 7.02 10.89
CA LEU A 254 -8.05 7.44 10.54
C LEU A 254 -8.60 6.57 9.40
N ARG A 255 -9.79 6.01 9.62
CA ARG A 255 -10.51 5.19 8.64
C ARG A 255 -11.97 5.63 8.51
N GLY A 256 -12.32 6.27 7.41
CA GLY A 256 -13.70 6.68 7.16
C GLY A 256 -14.03 8.08 7.66
N PRO A 257 -15.24 8.60 7.34
CA PRO A 257 -15.69 9.91 7.77
C PRO A 257 -16.07 9.91 9.25
N SER A 258 -16.35 8.73 9.79
CA SER A 258 -16.48 8.47 11.21
C SER A 258 -15.11 8.10 11.78
N LEU A 259 -14.67 8.88 12.78
CA LEU A 259 -13.71 8.43 13.78
C LEU A 259 -14.38 7.28 14.56
N HIS A 260 -14.48 6.08 13.97
CA HIS A 260 -14.76 4.87 14.73
C HIS A 260 -13.49 4.50 15.49
N LEU A 261 -13.15 5.36 16.46
CA LEU A 261 -12.19 5.03 17.48
C LEU A 261 -12.85 3.94 18.33
N PRO A 262 -12.16 2.82 18.62
CA PRO A 262 -12.64 1.89 19.63
C PRO A 262 -12.99 2.67 20.91
N ALA A 263 -14.03 2.23 21.63
CA ALA A 263 -14.67 2.96 22.71
C ALA A 263 -13.73 3.37 23.87
N VAL A 264 -12.52 2.79 23.93
CA VAL A 264 -11.50 3.18 24.89
C VAL A 264 -10.67 4.35 24.33
N VAL A 265 -11.02 5.52 24.83
CA VAL A 265 -10.32 6.78 24.60
C VAL A 265 -9.07 6.78 25.48
N PRO A 266 -7.86 6.87 24.91
CA PRO A 266 -6.64 7.08 25.69
C PRO A 266 -6.78 8.37 26.50
N PRO A 267 -6.00 8.55 27.59
CA PRO A 267 -5.98 9.83 28.29
C PRO A 267 -5.77 10.99 27.30
N PRO A 268 -6.53 12.09 27.40
CA PRO A 268 -6.38 13.24 26.52
C PRO A 268 -4.93 13.72 26.44
N GLY A 269 -4.49 14.15 25.25
CA GLY A 269 -3.13 14.66 25.05
C GLY A 269 -2.05 13.60 24.90
N ARG A 270 -2.41 12.33 24.63
CA ARG A 270 -1.47 11.23 24.32
C ARG A 270 -1.69 10.60 22.95
N GLU A 271 -2.49 11.21 22.08
CA GLU A 271 -2.86 10.61 20.81
C GLU A 271 -2.24 11.32 19.60
N ILE A 272 -1.74 10.51 18.67
CA ILE A 272 -1.26 10.95 17.36
C ILE A 272 -2.17 10.33 16.30
N LEU A 273 -2.79 11.16 15.46
CA LEU A 273 -3.71 10.69 14.43
C LEU A 273 -3.07 10.81 13.05
N TYR A 274 -2.94 9.69 12.34
CA TYR A 274 -2.53 9.62 10.96
C TYR A 274 -3.73 9.50 10.02
N SER A 275 -3.78 10.31 8.96
CA SER A 275 -4.84 10.23 7.93
C SER A 275 -4.27 10.04 6.53
N ALA A 276 -4.94 9.22 5.72
CA ALA A 276 -4.63 9.08 4.31
C ALA A 276 -4.97 10.35 3.52
N THR A 277 -4.30 10.52 2.36
CA THR A 277 -4.54 11.63 1.43
C THR A 277 -6.02 11.78 1.05
N GLY A 278 -6.76 10.69 0.87
CA GLY A 278 -8.14 10.71 0.38
C GLY A 278 -9.10 11.62 1.17
N TRP A 279 -8.77 11.93 2.42
CA TRP A 279 -9.57 12.75 3.31
C TRP A 279 -9.46 14.25 3.11
N TYR A 280 -8.49 14.75 2.31
CA TYR A 280 -8.34 16.19 2.13
C TYR A 280 -9.63 16.85 1.61
N LYS A 281 -10.40 16.15 0.77
CA LYS A 281 -11.67 16.68 0.23
C LYS A 281 -12.69 16.90 1.34
N THR A 282 -12.72 15.98 2.30
CA THR A 282 -13.59 16.06 3.46
C THR A 282 -13.08 17.13 4.43
N PHE A 283 -11.78 17.20 4.68
CA PHE A 283 -11.19 18.24 5.54
C PHE A 283 -11.40 19.64 4.95
N ALA A 284 -11.37 19.77 3.62
CA ALA A 284 -11.65 21.03 2.93
C ALA A 284 -13.12 21.47 3.03
N THR A 285 -14.03 20.60 3.46
CA THR A 285 -15.43 20.97 3.76
C THR A 285 -15.64 21.44 5.20
N TYR A 286 -14.65 21.30 6.07
CA TYR A 286 -14.72 21.73 7.45
C TYR A 286 -14.17 23.16 7.59
N ASP A 287 -14.82 23.97 8.42
CA ASP A 287 -14.25 25.26 8.83
C ASP A 287 -13.21 25.05 9.94
N ALA A 288 -12.56 26.14 10.36
CA ALA A 288 -11.52 26.09 11.38
C ALA A 288 -12.03 25.59 12.74
N ALA A 289 -13.26 25.93 13.11
CA ALA A 289 -13.85 25.51 14.39
C ALA A 289 -14.18 24.01 14.38
N GLU A 290 -14.68 23.50 13.26
CA GLU A 290 -14.97 22.08 13.06
C GLU A 290 -13.69 21.25 13.01
N LEU A 291 -12.63 21.75 12.36
CA LEU A 291 -11.31 21.10 12.37
C LEU A 291 -10.73 21.06 13.80
N GLU A 292 -10.79 22.17 14.53
CA GLU A 292 -10.31 22.25 15.92
C GLU A 292 -11.13 21.31 16.84
N HIS A 293 -12.45 21.30 16.71
CA HIS A 293 -13.33 20.42 17.47
C HIS A 293 -13.02 18.94 17.23
N ARG A 294 -12.76 18.56 15.98
CA ARG A 294 -12.52 17.15 15.61
C ARG A 294 -11.10 16.68 15.86
N PHE A 295 -10.11 17.56 15.71
CA PHE A 295 -8.70 17.17 15.65
C PHE A 295 -7.77 17.98 16.55
N GLY A 296 -8.24 19.04 17.21
CA GLY A 296 -7.43 19.88 18.10
C GLY A 296 -6.94 19.16 19.35
N SER A 297 -7.63 18.10 19.80
CA SER A 297 -7.26 17.31 20.97
C SER A 297 -6.09 16.34 20.74
N PHE A 298 -5.71 16.09 19.49
CA PHE A 298 -4.54 15.24 19.18
C PHE A 298 -3.25 16.01 19.43
N VAL A 299 -2.21 15.32 19.90
CA VAL A 299 -0.86 15.89 20.04
C VAL A 299 -0.34 16.28 18.66
N HIS A 300 -0.54 15.37 17.70
CA HIS A 300 -0.26 15.61 16.29
C HIS A 300 -1.36 15.03 15.42
N PHE A 301 -1.79 15.83 14.43
CA PHE A 301 -2.63 15.37 13.33
C PHE A 301 -1.80 15.29 12.05
N VAL A 302 -1.44 14.09 11.65
CA VAL A 302 -0.52 13.82 10.55
C VAL A 302 -1.27 13.40 9.31
N VAL A 303 -1.17 14.18 8.23
CA VAL A 303 -1.79 13.86 6.95
C VAL A 303 -0.75 13.31 6.00
N LYS A 304 -1.03 12.15 5.41
CA LYS A 304 -0.20 11.58 4.35
C LYS A 304 -0.17 12.52 3.17
N GLY A 305 1.02 12.97 2.80
CA GLY A 305 1.25 13.82 1.64
C GLY A 305 0.62 15.20 1.68
N ARG A 306 0.88 16.02 0.65
CA ARG A 306 0.51 17.45 0.66
C ARG A 306 -0.98 17.62 0.41
N PRO A 307 -1.78 18.12 1.38
CA PRO A 307 -3.15 18.49 1.10
C PRO A 307 -3.16 19.66 0.10
N PRO A 308 -4.11 19.71 -0.86
CA PRO A 308 -4.42 20.98 -1.50
C PRO A 308 -4.80 21.99 -0.41
N SER A 309 -4.37 23.24 -0.60
CA SER A 309 -4.49 24.37 0.35
C SER A 309 -5.69 24.23 1.29
N LEU A 310 -5.43 23.89 2.54
CA LEU A 310 -6.41 24.07 3.61
C LEU A 310 -6.45 25.57 3.92
N ALA A 311 -7.66 26.12 4.06
CA ALA A 311 -7.83 27.55 4.33
C ALA A 311 -7.23 27.98 5.68
N ALA A 312 -7.22 27.07 6.67
CA ALA A 312 -6.59 27.25 7.97
C ALA A 312 -6.06 25.90 8.49
N PRO A 313 -4.74 25.62 8.44
CA PRO A 313 -4.19 24.42 9.06
C PRO A 313 -4.19 24.55 10.59
N LEU A 314 -4.47 23.44 11.30
CA LEU A 314 -4.40 23.40 12.76
C LEU A 314 -2.95 23.50 13.26
N ALA A 315 -2.75 24.04 14.46
CA ALA A 315 -1.41 24.20 15.05
C ALA A 315 -0.69 22.87 15.36
N ASN A 316 -1.44 21.78 15.50
CA ASN A 316 -0.94 20.42 15.69
C ASN A 316 -0.87 19.61 14.38
N MET A 317 -1.24 20.19 13.23
CA MET A 317 -1.28 19.49 11.96
C MET A 317 0.09 19.45 11.29
N ARG A 318 0.48 18.28 10.79
CA ARG A 318 1.68 18.10 9.96
C ARG A 318 1.41 17.22 8.74
N VAL A 319 2.36 17.21 7.81
CA VAL A 319 2.31 16.45 6.56
C VAL A 319 3.50 15.51 6.47
N THR A 320 3.25 14.24 6.16
CA THR A 320 4.32 13.26 5.92
C THR A 320 5.08 13.60 4.64
N ASP A 321 6.26 13.00 4.46
CA ASP A 321 6.93 13.08 3.15
C ASP A 321 6.10 12.40 2.05
N ASN A 322 6.05 13.01 0.87
CA ASN A 322 5.50 12.39 -0.33
C ASN A 322 6.48 11.37 -0.95
N ASP A 323 7.75 11.45 -0.59
CA ASP A 323 8.82 10.63 -1.16
C ASP A 323 8.74 9.16 -0.75
N TYR A 324 7.97 8.82 0.29
CA TYR A 324 7.74 7.41 0.69
C TYR A 324 7.14 6.57 -0.45
N ARG A 325 6.35 7.18 -1.35
CA ARG A 325 5.83 6.46 -2.53
C ARG A 325 6.95 6.02 -3.48
N LEU A 326 8.11 6.66 -3.47
CA LEU A 326 9.24 6.31 -4.31
C LEU A 326 9.93 5.01 -3.87
N LEU A 327 9.65 4.54 -2.65
CA LEU A 327 10.12 3.26 -2.12
C LEU A 327 9.27 2.07 -2.57
N PHE A 328 8.36 2.27 -3.53
CA PHE A 328 7.46 1.25 -4.06
C PHE A 328 7.53 1.29 -5.59
N PHE A 329 7.61 0.14 -6.25
CA PHE A 329 7.64 0.09 -7.71
C PHE A 329 6.26 0.40 -8.31
N HIS A 330 5.20 -0.03 -7.64
CA HIS A 330 3.84 0.27 -8.04
C HIS A 330 2.91 0.40 -6.85
N GLY A 331 1.74 0.99 -7.11
CA GLY A 331 0.75 1.24 -6.08
C GLY A 331 1.15 2.40 -5.17
N SER A 332 0.71 2.34 -3.91
CA SER A 332 1.01 3.35 -2.91
C SER A 332 1.09 2.73 -1.52
N PRO A 333 1.98 3.23 -0.64
CA PRO A 333 2.07 2.66 0.70
C PRO A 333 0.76 2.83 1.47
N ASN A 334 0.39 1.86 2.29
CA ASN A 334 -0.66 1.96 3.28
C ASN A 334 -0.23 2.93 4.40
N MET A 335 -1.17 3.29 5.28
CA MET A 335 -0.87 4.21 6.36
C MET A 335 0.07 3.61 7.42
N VAL A 336 0.03 2.29 7.64
CA VAL A 336 0.93 1.61 8.58
C VAL A 336 2.42 1.85 8.25
N PRO A 337 2.94 1.50 7.04
CA PRO A 337 4.35 1.76 6.72
C PRO A 337 4.67 3.27 6.68
N VAL A 338 3.74 4.13 6.26
CA VAL A 338 3.93 5.59 6.28
C VAL A 338 4.12 6.11 7.69
N ALA A 339 3.23 5.72 8.61
CA ALA A 339 3.25 6.18 10.00
C ALA A 339 4.47 5.62 10.74
N ALA A 340 4.74 4.32 10.60
CA ALA A 340 5.91 3.71 11.21
C ALA A 340 7.20 4.40 10.77
N PHE A 341 7.37 4.65 9.46
CA PHE A 341 8.56 5.30 8.96
C PHE A 341 8.68 6.78 9.35
N ASP A 342 7.59 7.56 9.30
CA ASP A 342 7.58 8.98 9.75
C ASP A 342 7.90 9.12 11.26
N ILE A 343 7.49 8.14 12.08
CA ILE A 343 7.83 8.08 13.51
C ILE A 343 9.30 7.72 13.69
N LEU A 344 9.80 6.67 13.02
CA LEU A 344 11.20 6.25 13.15
C LEU A 344 12.18 7.30 12.64
N GLU A 345 11.80 8.09 11.64
CA GLU A 345 12.57 9.25 11.17
C GLU A 345 12.70 10.36 12.23
N ALA A 346 11.89 10.37 13.29
CA ALA A 346 12.08 11.29 14.42
C ALA A 346 13.39 11.00 15.19
N GLY A 347 13.85 9.76 15.16
CA GLY A 347 15.03 9.29 15.89
C GLY A 347 14.77 9.04 17.37
N ASP A 348 15.48 8.05 17.93
CA ASP A 348 15.38 7.62 19.34
C ASP A 348 13.94 7.40 19.81
N VAL A 349 13.22 6.47 19.18
CA VAL A 349 11.84 6.11 19.53
C VAL A 349 11.72 4.60 19.69
N SER A 350 10.88 4.16 20.62
CA SER A 350 10.45 2.76 20.72
C SER A 350 9.05 2.63 20.17
N LEU A 351 8.88 1.95 19.03
CA LEU A 351 7.58 1.77 18.39
C LEU A 351 7.12 0.32 18.49
N HIS A 352 5.97 0.10 19.11
CA HIS A 352 5.25 -1.17 19.14
C HIS A 352 4.03 -1.09 18.21
N VAL A 353 3.80 -2.09 17.37
CA VAL A 353 2.72 -2.09 16.37
C VAL A 353 1.77 -3.26 16.61
N VAL A 354 0.49 -2.95 16.77
CA VAL A 354 -0.56 -3.94 17.06
C VAL A 354 -1.72 -3.83 16.07
N GLY A 355 -2.56 -4.86 15.98
CA GLY A 355 -3.74 -4.84 15.11
C GLY A 355 -3.37 -4.63 13.64
N THR A 356 -2.27 -5.22 13.21
CA THR A 356 -1.80 -5.15 11.83
C THR A 356 -1.44 -6.54 11.35
N ASN A 357 -2.22 -7.07 10.41
CA ASN A 357 -1.98 -8.37 9.80
C ASN A 357 -1.87 -8.29 8.28
N PHE A 358 -1.75 -7.10 7.70
CA PHE A 358 -1.72 -6.88 6.25
C PHE A 358 -2.79 -7.67 5.48
N TYR A 359 -4.01 -7.75 6.00
CA TYR A 359 -5.12 -8.47 5.37
C TYR A 359 -4.95 -10.01 5.36
N ALA A 360 -3.98 -10.58 6.07
CA ALA A 360 -3.79 -12.03 6.20
C ALA A 360 -4.84 -12.71 7.11
N SER A 361 -6.02 -12.10 7.27
CA SER A 361 -7.16 -12.68 7.97
C SER A 361 -8.45 -12.38 7.20
N LYS A 362 -9.47 -13.21 7.38
CA LYS A 362 -10.80 -13.02 6.76
C LYS A 362 -11.48 -11.72 7.20
N GLU A 363 -11.14 -11.23 8.39
CA GLU A 363 -11.61 -9.97 8.93
C GLU A 363 -10.48 -8.94 8.85
N PRO A 364 -10.30 -8.27 7.70
CA PRO A 364 -9.19 -7.33 7.52
C PRO A 364 -9.24 -6.12 8.45
N TYR A 365 -10.38 -5.92 9.13
CA TYR A 365 -10.65 -4.76 9.94
C TYR A 365 -11.41 -5.08 11.23
N ALA A 366 -11.08 -4.34 12.29
CA ALA A 366 -11.79 -4.42 13.56
C ALA A 366 -13.29 -4.10 13.41
N PRO A 367 -14.17 -4.71 14.23
CA PRO A 367 -15.61 -4.45 14.23
C PRO A 367 -15.95 -2.95 14.32
N GLY A 368 -17.02 -2.54 13.65
CA GLY A 368 -17.45 -1.13 13.60
C GLY A 368 -16.71 -0.27 12.57
N SER A 369 -15.64 -0.79 11.98
CA SER A 369 -15.03 -0.18 10.80
C SER A 369 -15.86 -0.47 9.54
N VAL A 370 -15.77 0.36 8.49
CA VAL A 370 -16.56 0.18 7.25
C VAL A 370 -16.29 -1.19 6.62
N ASN A 371 -17.16 -2.16 6.92
CA ASN A 371 -17.15 -3.51 6.36
C ASN A 371 -18.27 -3.56 5.31
N GLY A 372 -17.93 -3.99 4.10
CA GLY A 372 -18.89 -4.04 2.98
C GLY A 372 -18.33 -3.59 1.64
N LEU A 373 -17.01 -3.50 1.47
CA LEU A 373 -16.44 -3.45 0.13
C LEU A 373 -16.75 -4.78 -0.56
N HIS A 374 -17.24 -4.72 -1.80
CA HIS A 374 -17.42 -5.89 -2.62
C HIS A 374 -16.06 -6.59 -2.86
N ARG A 375 -16.08 -7.90 -3.13
CA ARG A 375 -14.86 -8.72 -3.27
C ARG A 375 -13.81 -8.07 -4.17
N TYR A 376 -14.21 -7.67 -5.38
CA TYR A 376 -13.30 -7.02 -6.33
C TYR A 376 -12.87 -5.61 -5.92
N GLU A 377 -13.66 -4.91 -5.11
CA GLU A 377 -13.27 -3.62 -4.56
C GLU A 377 -12.15 -3.79 -3.54
N MET A 378 -12.21 -4.84 -2.72
CA MET A 378 -11.14 -5.21 -1.78
C MET A 378 -9.87 -5.61 -2.53
N THR A 379 -9.94 -6.59 -3.45
CA THR A 379 -8.75 -7.04 -4.19
C THR A 379 -8.11 -5.92 -5.00
N ARG A 380 -8.92 -5.02 -5.58
CA ARG A 380 -8.45 -3.79 -6.23
C ARG A 380 -7.76 -2.85 -5.24
N SER A 381 -8.34 -2.64 -4.07
CA SER A 381 -7.73 -1.80 -3.04
C SER A 381 -6.36 -2.37 -2.65
N LEU A 382 -6.27 -3.67 -2.39
CA LEU A 382 -5.01 -4.37 -2.11
C LEU A 382 -4.01 -4.19 -3.25
N ALA A 383 -4.40 -4.49 -4.49
CA ALA A 383 -3.55 -4.32 -5.67
C ALA A 383 -3.05 -2.88 -5.86
N ASN A 384 -3.88 -1.88 -5.56
CA ASN A 384 -3.51 -0.47 -5.59
C ASN A 384 -2.50 -0.09 -4.52
N HIS A 385 -2.45 -0.85 -3.43
CA HIS A 385 -1.48 -0.64 -2.39
C HIS A 385 -0.22 -1.46 -2.59
N ASN A 386 -0.25 -2.53 -3.39
CA ASN A 386 0.84 -3.51 -3.50
C ASN A 386 1.08 -4.21 -2.14
N PRO A 387 0.34 -5.29 -1.87
CA PRO A 387 0.35 -5.91 -0.56
C PRO A 387 1.72 -6.52 -0.21
N LEU A 388 2.49 -6.98 -1.20
CA LEU A 388 3.85 -7.50 -1.02
C LEU A 388 4.80 -6.42 -0.51
N GLU A 389 4.95 -5.33 -1.27
CA GLU A 389 5.92 -4.29 -0.94
C GLU A 389 5.60 -3.60 0.41
N ASN A 390 4.31 -3.48 0.76
CA ASN A 390 3.92 -2.93 2.06
C ASN A 390 4.29 -3.84 3.22
N ARG A 391 4.06 -5.14 3.05
CA ARG A 391 4.40 -6.14 4.05
C ARG A 391 5.92 -6.22 4.21
N ALA A 392 6.65 -6.36 3.11
CA ALA A 392 8.11 -6.40 3.11
C ALA A 392 8.73 -5.16 3.78
N PHE A 393 8.18 -3.97 3.51
CA PHE A 393 8.63 -2.73 4.12
C PHE A 393 8.58 -2.79 5.65
N VAL A 394 7.47 -3.25 6.22
CA VAL A 394 7.30 -3.34 7.68
C VAL A 394 8.02 -4.55 8.26
N ALA A 395 8.05 -5.66 7.54
CA ALA A 395 8.78 -6.85 7.93
C ALA A 395 10.28 -6.57 8.10
N ASN A 396 10.87 -5.80 7.20
CA ASN A 396 12.24 -5.29 7.33
C ASN A 396 12.46 -4.53 8.64
N LEU A 397 11.54 -3.65 9.02
CA LEU A 397 11.63 -2.88 10.27
C LEU A 397 11.46 -3.76 11.51
N VAL A 398 10.64 -4.82 11.44
CA VAL A 398 10.50 -5.81 12.52
C VAL A 398 11.79 -6.63 12.65
N THR A 399 12.34 -7.13 11.53
CA THR A 399 13.52 -7.99 11.55
C THR A 399 14.79 -7.26 11.95
N SER A 400 14.89 -5.95 11.71
CA SER A 400 15.99 -5.12 12.23
C SER A 400 15.82 -4.70 13.70
N GLY A 401 14.66 -4.99 14.31
CA GLY A 401 14.33 -4.52 15.66
C GLY A 401 13.98 -3.03 15.75
N ALA A 402 13.84 -2.32 14.61
CA ALA A 402 13.41 -0.93 14.60
C ALA A 402 11.98 -0.75 15.12
N ILE A 403 11.13 -1.77 14.91
CA ILE A 403 9.81 -1.86 15.53
C ILE A 403 9.62 -3.23 16.16
N THR A 404 8.74 -3.29 17.16
CA THR A 404 8.19 -4.54 17.70
C THR A 404 6.71 -4.64 17.35
N GLY A 405 6.08 -5.79 17.55
CA GLY A 405 4.64 -5.90 17.39
C GLY A 405 4.01 -7.06 18.12
N ASP A 406 2.69 -7.15 18.00
CA ASP A 406 1.91 -8.25 18.54
C ASP A 406 2.18 -9.57 17.78
N GLN A 407 1.58 -10.65 18.26
CA GLN A 407 1.71 -11.97 17.65
C GLN A 407 1.25 -11.96 16.19
N GLN A 408 0.14 -11.29 15.88
CA GLN A 408 -0.40 -11.22 14.52
C GLN A 408 0.56 -10.55 13.54
N LEU A 409 1.16 -9.40 13.92
CA LEU A 409 2.16 -8.75 13.08
C LEU A 409 3.37 -9.66 12.89
N THR A 410 3.85 -10.26 13.99
CA THR A 410 5.02 -11.14 13.97
C THR A 410 4.81 -12.36 13.07
N GLU A 411 3.61 -12.94 13.06
CA GLU A 411 3.26 -14.07 12.19
C GLU A 411 3.24 -13.65 10.73
N VAL A 412 2.53 -12.57 10.36
CA VAL A 412 2.37 -12.20 8.95
C VAL A 412 3.70 -11.77 8.29
N VAL A 413 4.58 -11.11 9.04
CA VAL A 413 5.88 -10.65 8.51
C VAL A 413 6.89 -11.79 8.31
N ARG A 414 6.66 -12.96 8.93
CA ARG A 414 7.51 -14.16 8.79
C ARG A 414 7.14 -15.04 7.61
N LEU A 415 5.92 -14.92 7.09
CA LEU A 415 5.48 -15.68 5.93
C LEU A 415 6.37 -15.39 4.72
N SER A 416 6.64 -16.37 3.87
CA SER A 416 7.16 -16.09 2.54
C SER A 416 6.16 -15.29 1.71
N ASP A 417 6.63 -14.60 0.66
CA ASP A 417 5.76 -13.84 -0.25
C ASP A 417 4.65 -14.71 -0.85
N LEU A 418 4.99 -15.94 -1.24
CA LEU A 418 4.04 -16.87 -1.85
C LEU A 418 3.00 -17.38 -0.85
N GLU A 419 3.40 -17.73 0.37
CA GLU A 419 2.47 -18.13 1.44
C GLU A 419 1.48 -17.01 1.75
N TYR A 420 1.97 -15.79 1.88
CA TYR A 420 1.11 -14.63 2.14
C TYR A 420 0.14 -14.35 0.98
N LEU A 421 0.59 -14.41 -0.27
CA LEU A 421 -0.30 -14.21 -1.41
C LEU A 421 -1.36 -15.32 -1.54
N ARG A 422 -1.04 -16.56 -1.18
CA ARG A 422 -2.01 -17.66 -1.11
C ARG A 422 -3.08 -17.41 -0.04
N ILE A 423 -2.71 -16.83 1.10
CA ILE A 423 -3.69 -16.41 2.12
C ILE A 423 -4.61 -15.32 1.55
N LEU A 424 -4.08 -14.34 0.82
CA LEU A 424 -4.92 -13.32 0.18
C LEU A 424 -5.83 -13.92 -0.90
N ASP A 425 -5.38 -14.94 -1.63
CA ASP A 425 -6.22 -15.69 -2.55
C ASP A 425 -7.34 -16.43 -1.84
N GLU A 426 -7.06 -17.12 -0.74
CA GLU A 426 -8.09 -17.79 0.06
C GLU A 426 -9.13 -16.80 0.59
N HIS A 427 -8.68 -15.66 1.12
CA HIS A 427 -9.55 -14.71 1.80
C HIS A 427 -10.32 -13.80 0.86
N PHE A 428 -9.72 -13.37 -0.25
CA PHE A 428 -10.32 -12.37 -1.15
C PHE A 428 -10.35 -12.82 -2.62
N GLY A 429 -9.41 -13.69 -3.02
CA GLY A 429 -9.21 -14.10 -4.40
C GLY A 429 -10.18 -15.18 -4.90
N ALA A 430 -10.52 -16.17 -4.07
CA ALA A 430 -11.44 -17.28 -4.38
C ALA A 430 -12.90 -16.93 -4.02
N PRO A 431 -13.92 -17.53 -4.68
CA PRO A 431 -15.31 -17.32 -4.29
C PRO A 431 -15.53 -17.87 -2.87
N GLN A 432 -15.97 -17.02 -1.95
CA GLN A 432 -16.46 -17.49 -0.66
C GLN A 432 -17.85 -18.09 -0.88
N ARG A 433 -18.02 -19.38 -0.57
CA ARG A 433 -19.29 -20.09 -0.66
C ARG A 433 -20.25 -19.69 0.44
#